data_AF-A0A967Z307-F1
#
_entry.id   AF-A0A967Z307-F1
#
_cell.length_a   1.000
_cell.length_b   1.000
_cell.length_c   1.000
_cell.angle_alpha   90.00
_cell.angle_beta   90.00
_cell.angle_gamma   90.00
#
_symmetry.space_group_name_H-M   'P 1'
#
loop_
_entity.id
_entity.type
_entity.pdbx_description
1 polymer ?
#
loop_
_entity_poly.entity_id
_entity_poly.type
_entity_poly.pdbx_seq_one_letter_code
_entity_poly.pdbx_strand_id
1 'polypeptide(L)'
;MAIRLKIRSPLPWLLTGLLVSACGNRNYKVGTEYLENGYYASAIEQLKLAEREDPSDWKIKRELGIAYYKNEQYEQAIAKLSQANSMQSKDGKAFLYLGLSYESNRNFSKATSIFKSYASQDIEPRLRTELHARIRDMTKKQFRMDIRERLTSLERGKPIKTEPNTVAVLYFRNLSQWEELTPILKGVAELITAELGKVQNLRMI
;
A
#
# COMPACT_ATOMS: atom_id res chain seq x y z
N MET A 1 57.49 -51.38 -31.86
CA MET A 1 57.36 -50.69 -30.55
C MET A 1 56.62 -49.38 -30.81
N ALA A 2 55.29 -49.36 -30.64
CA ALA A 2 54.42 -48.24 -31.02
C ALA A 2 53.63 -47.77 -29.79
N ILE A 3 53.83 -46.51 -29.38
CA ILE A 3 53.17 -45.90 -28.23
C ILE A 3 51.99 -45.08 -28.76
N ARG A 4 50.76 -45.57 -28.56
CA ARG A 4 49.52 -44.81 -28.78
C ARG A 4 49.25 -43.90 -27.58
N LEU A 5 49.50 -42.60 -27.71
CA LEU A 5 49.05 -41.58 -26.76
C LEU A 5 47.58 -41.24 -27.04
N LYS A 6 46.71 -41.67 -26.12
CA LYS A 6 45.26 -41.41 -26.14
C LYS A 6 45.01 -40.04 -25.52
N ILE A 7 44.99 -38.99 -26.35
CA ILE A 7 44.59 -37.65 -25.93
C ILE A 7 43.07 -37.66 -25.71
N ARG A 8 42.66 -37.70 -24.44
CA ARG A 8 41.27 -37.55 -24.00
C ARG A 8 41.07 -36.08 -23.67
N SER A 9 40.54 -35.29 -24.60
CA SER A 9 40.16 -33.90 -24.35
C SER A 9 38.98 -33.86 -23.36
N PRO A 10 39.01 -33.00 -22.32
CA PRO A 10 37.86 -32.83 -21.44
C PRO A 10 36.88 -31.82 -22.05
N LEU A 11 35.63 -32.28 -22.15
CA LEU A 11 34.33 -31.59 -22.18
C LEU A 11 34.28 -30.09 -22.55
N PRO A 12 33.55 -29.70 -23.62
CA PRO A 12 33.28 -28.30 -24.01
C PRO A 12 32.17 -27.61 -23.18
N TRP A 13 31.95 -28.00 -21.92
CA TRP A 13 30.78 -27.54 -21.13
C TRP A 13 31.06 -26.32 -20.23
N LEU A 14 32.28 -25.79 -20.24
CA LEU A 14 32.65 -24.63 -19.40
C LEU A 14 32.52 -23.26 -20.11
N LEU A 15 32.13 -23.22 -21.38
CA LEU A 15 31.97 -21.96 -22.13
C LEU A 15 30.54 -21.42 -22.20
N THR A 16 29.52 -22.17 -21.75
CA THR A 16 28.12 -21.71 -21.76
C THR A 16 27.71 -20.93 -20.50
N GLY A 17 28.55 -20.89 -19.46
CA GLY A 17 28.24 -20.20 -18.20
C GLY A 17 28.52 -18.69 -18.17
N LEU A 18 29.25 -18.14 -19.15
CA LEU A 18 29.74 -16.75 -19.10
C LEU A 18 28.96 -15.74 -19.96
N LEU A 19 27.97 -16.17 -20.73
CA LEU A 19 27.22 -15.29 -21.64
C LEU A 19 25.86 -14.81 -21.11
N VAL A 20 25.33 -15.39 -20.03
CA VAL A 20 23.99 -15.04 -19.52
C VAL A 20 24.03 -13.78 -18.63
N SER A 21 25.16 -13.46 -17.99
CA SER A 21 25.23 -12.36 -17.02
C SER A 21 25.23 -10.95 -17.64
N ALA A 22 25.41 -10.81 -18.96
CA ALA A 22 25.51 -9.49 -19.61
C ALA A 22 24.16 -8.85 -19.98
N CYS A 23 23.12 -9.66 -20.21
CA CYS A 23 21.83 -9.16 -20.69
C CYS A 23 20.95 -8.55 -19.60
N GLY A 24 20.97 -9.09 -18.37
CA GLY A 24 20.18 -8.58 -17.25
C GLY A 24 20.47 -7.11 -16.93
N ASN A 25 21.75 -6.73 -16.95
CA ASN A 25 22.19 -5.36 -16.70
C ASN A 25 21.77 -4.39 -17.83
N ARG A 26 21.68 -4.85 -19.08
CA ARG A 26 21.24 -4.02 -20.22
C ARG A 26 19.74 -3.71 -20.12
N ASN A 27 18.91 -4.73 -19.93
CA ASN A 27 17.46 -4.57 -19.85
C ASN A 27 17.05 -3.71 -18.65
N TYR A 28 17.74 -3.87 -17.51
CA TYR A 28 17.53 -3.01 -16.35
C TYR A 28 17.78 -1.53 -16.68
N LYS A 29 18.93 -1.20 -17.30
CA LYS A 29 19.28 0.19 -17.67
C LYS A 29 18.29 0.81 -18.65
N VAL A 30 17.94 0.09 -19.72
CA VAL A 30 16.96 0.56 -20.71
C VAL A 30 15.59 0.75 -20.06
N GLY A 31 15.19 -0.19 -19.19
CA GLY A 31 13.96 -0.09 -18.44
C GLY A 31 13.91 1.14 -17.53
N THR A 32 15.00 1.44 -16.81
CA THR A 32 15.09 2.65 -15.98
C THR A 32 15.09 3.93 -16.80
N GLU A 33 15.76 3.95 -17.96
CA GLU A 33 15.76 5.10 -18.87
C GLU A 33 14.36 5.37 -19.43
N TYR A 34 13.63 4.33 -19.85
CA TYR A 34 12.23 4.48 -20.24
C TYR A 34 11.35 4.99 -19.10
N LEU A 35 11.59 4.54 -17.87
CA LEU A 35 10.85 5.01 -16.70
C LEU A 35 11.09 6.51 -16.44
N GLU A 36 12.34 6.97 -16.53
CA GLU A 36 12.72 8.38 -16.37
C GLU A 36 12.12 9.28 -17.46
N ASN A 37 12.05 8.77 -18.69
CA ASN A 37 11.46 9.48 -19.84
C ASN A 37 9.92 9.38 -19.91
N GLY A 38 9.28 8.68 -18.98
CA GLY A 38 7.81 8.57 -18.93
C GLY A 38 7.20 7.47 -19.82
N TYR A 39 8.02 6.66 -20.49
CA TYR A 39 7.58 5.53 -21.31
C TYR A 39 7.27 4.30 -20.46
N TYR A 40 6.27 4.39 -19.58
CA TYR A 40 6.02 3.41 -18.52
C TYR A 40 5.73 2.00 -19.03
N ALA A 41 4.94 1.85 -20.10
CA ALA A 41 4.65 0.53 -20.69
C ALA A 41 5.93 -0.15 -21.23
N SER A 42 6.78 0.61 -21.94
CA SER A 42 8.07 0.12 -22.44
C SER A 42 9.03 -0.20 -21.30
N ALA A 43 9.04 0.62 -20.24
CA ALA A 43 9.83 0.37 -19.04
C ALA A 43 9.44 -0.96 -18.38
N ILE A 44 8.14 -1.24 -18.24
CA ILE A 44 7.62 -2.50 -17.67
C ILE A 44 8.13 -3.70 -18.47
N GLU A 45 8.08 -3.65 -19.80
CA GLU A 45 8.52 -4.77 -20.63
C GLU A 45 10.02 -5.05 -20.48
N GLN A 46 10.86 -4.01 -20.48
CA GLN A 46 12.31 -4.16 -20.27
C GLN A 46 12.64 -4.63 -18.84
N LEU A 47 11.96 -4.08 -17.83
CA LEU A 47 12.18 -4.45 -16.43
C LEU A 47 11.69 -5.87 -16.12
N LYS A 48 10.65 -6.37 -16.80
CA LYS A 48 10.25 -7.79 -16.73
C LYS A 48 11.32 -8.72 -17.30
N LEU A 49 11.96 -8.33 -18.40
CA LEU A 49 13.09 -9.11 -18.94
C LEU A 49 14.24 -9.11 -17.94
N ALA A 50 14.57 -7.97 -17.34
CA ALA A 50 15.59 -7.88 -16.30
C ALA A 50 15.26 -8.77 -15.08
N GLU A 51 14.00 -8.83 -14.66
CA GLU A 51 13.56 -9.67 -13.54
C GLU A 51 13.67 -11.17 -13.83
N ARG A 52 13.49 -11.60 -15.09
CA ARG A 52 13.68 -13.00 -15.47
C ARG A 52 15.14 -13.44 -15.35
N GLU A 53 16.07 -12.53 -15.65
CA GLU A 53 17.51 -12.78 -15.56
C GLU A 53 18.00 -12.78 -14.10
N ASP A 54 17.53 -11.83 -13.28
CA ASP A 54 17.79 -11.81 -11.84
C ASP A 54 16.50 -11.66 -11.01
N PRO A 55 15.85 -12.79 -10.67
CA PRO A 55 14.65 -12.78 -9.85
C PRO A 55 14.89 -12.39 -8.40
N SER A 56 16.15 -12.24 -7.95
CA SER A 56 16.49 -11.92 -6.56
C SER A 56 16.80 -10.44 -6.34
N ASP A 57 17.05 -9.68 -7.41
CA ASP A 57 17.35 -8.25 -7.29
C ASP A 57 16.11 -7.43 -6.91
N TRP A 58 16.12 -6.91 -5.69
CA TRP A 58 15.08 -6.04 -5.15
C TRP A 58 15.01 -4.69 -5.88
N LYS A 59 16.10 -4.22 -6.50
CA LYS A 59 16.12 -2.97 -7.27
C LYS A 59 15.30 -3.10 -8.54
N ILE A 60 15.39 -4.24 -9.23
CA ILE A 60 14.56 -4.52 -10.40
C ILE A 60 13.08 -4.53 -10.01
N LYS A 61 12.73 -5.19 -8.89
CA LYS A 61 11.36 -5.20 -8.36
C LYS A 61 10.85 -3.82 -7.99
N ARG A 62 11.71 -3.00 -7.37
CA ARG A 62 11.41 -1.61 -7.07
C ARG A 62 11.08 -0.84 -8.34
N GLU A 63 11.99 -0.81 -9.32
CA GLU A 63 11.79 -0.04 -10.56
C GLU A 63 10.56 -0.55 -11.33
N LEU A 64 10.36 -1.87 -11.40
CA LEU A 64 9.18 -2.46 -12.03
C LEU A 64 7.90 -2.04 -11.30
N GLY A 65 7.92 -2.00 -9.97
CA GLY A 65 6.83 -1.51 -9.15
C GLY A 65 6.54 -0.02 -9.33
N ILE A 66 7.57 0.82 -9.46
CA ILE A 66 7.43 2.25 -9.77
C ILE A 66 6.83 2.42 -11.16
N ALA A 67 7.31 1.67 -12.15
CA ALA A 67 6.78 1.70 -13.52
C ALA A 67 5.30 1.30 -13.55
N TYR A 68 4.91 0.24 -12.82
CA TYR A 68 3.51 -0.14 -12.66
C TYR A 68 2.67 0.97 -12.01
N TYR A 69 3.16 1.62 -10.95
CA TYR A 69 2.45 2.72 -10.30
C TYR A 69 2.22 3.90 -11.26
N LYS A 70 3.26 4.29 -12.00
CA LYS A 70 3.21 5.37 -12.98
C LYS A 70 2.31 5.05 -14.17
N ASN A 71 2.17 3.76 -14.49
CA ASN A 71 1.24 3.24 -15.49
C ASN A 71 -0.17 2.97 -14.93
N GLU A 72 -0.49 3.48 -13.73
CA GLU A 72 -1.79 3.32 -13.03
C GLU A 72 -2.19 1.86 -12.71
N GLN A 73 -1.24 0.94 -12.80
CA GLN A 73 -1.40 -0.49 -12.51
C GLN A 73 -1.09 -0.76 -11.03
N TYR A 74 -1.95 -0.24 -10.15
CA TYR A 74 -1.67 -0.15 -8.71
C TYR A 74 -1.55 -1.51 -8.01
N GLU A 75 -2.32 -2.53 -8.42
CA GLU A 75 -2.22 -3.87 -7.81
C GLU A 75 -0.89 -4.55 -8.13
N GLN A 76 -0.44 -4.46 -9.38
CA GLN A 76 0.86 -4.97 -9.81
C GLN A 76 2.00 -4.19 -9.13
N ALA A 77 1.85 -2.87 -9.00
CA ALA A 77 2.79 -2.03 -8.27
C ALA A 77 2.93 -2.49 -6.82
N ILE A 78 1.81 -2.68 -6.11
CA ILE A 78 1.76 -3.18 -4.74
C ILE A 78 2.50 -4.52 -4.64
N ALA A 79 2.23 -5.45 -5.55
CA ALA A 79 2.86 -6.78 -5.52
C ALA A 79 4.39 -6.68 -5.64
N LYS A 80 4.91 -5.94 -6.62
CA LYS A 80 6.36 -5.81 -6.86
C LYS A 80 7.07 -5.01 -5.76
N LEU A 81 6.47 -3.92 -5.30
CA LEU A 81 7.03 -3.09 -4.23
C LEU A 81 7.02 -3.82 -2.89
N SER A 82 6.01 -4.65 -2.62
CA SER A 82 5.98 -5.49 -1.42
C SER A 82 7.10 -6.53 -1.41
N GLN A 83 7.41 -7.13 -2.56
CA GLN A 83 8.55 -8.04 -2.71
C GLN A 83 9.88 -7.31 -2.54
N ALA A 84 10.04 -6.11 -3.10
CA ALA A 84 11.25 -5.31 -2.90
C ALA A 84 11.45 -4.94 -1.41
N ASN A 85 10.35 -4.63 -0.70
CA ASN A 85 10.38 -4.28 0.71
C ASN A 85 10.66 -5.49 1.62
N SER A 86 10.12 -6.67 1.31
CA SER A 86 10.35 -7.89 2.10
C SER A 86 11.81 -8.38 2.05
N MET A 87 12.54 -8.02 0.98
CA MET A 87 13.97 -8.29 0.82
C MET A 87 14.86 -7.33 1.64
N GLN A 88 14.30 -6.69 2.67
CA GLN A 88 14.97 -5.78 3.62
C GLN A 88 15.70 -4.60 2.97
N SER A 89 15.25 -4.16 1.79
CA SER A 89 15.72 -2.90 1.26
C SER A 89 15.19 -1.78 2.17
N LYS A 90 16.06 -1.14 2.96
CA LYS A 90 15.78 0.16 3.63
C LYS A 90 15.70 1.28 2.58
N ASP A 91 15.05 0.99 1.47
CA ASP A 91 14.97 1.89 0.34
C ASP A 91 13.73 2.75 0.47
N GLY A 92 13.96 4.02 0.77
CA GLY A 92 12.92 5.02 0.87
C GLY A 92 12.05 5.15 -0.37
N LYS A 93 12.58 4.86 -1.58
CA LYS A 93 11.77 4.85 -2.81
C LYS A 93 10.75 3.72 -2.78
N ALA A 94 11.14 2.51 -2.39
CA ALA A 94 10.24 1.37 -2.32
C ALA A 94 9.11 1.62 -1.31
N PHE A 95 9.43 2.14 -0.11
CA PHE A 95 8.43 2.52 0.89
C PHE A 95 7.46 3.59 0.38
N LEU A 96 8.00 4.66 -0.21
CA LEU A 96 7.20 5.78 -0.69
C LEU A 96 6.22 5.31 -1.77
N TYR A 97 6.71 4.63 -2.80
CA TYR A 97 5.86 4.15 -3.88
C TYR A 97 4.90 3.05 -3.44
N LEU A 98 5.25 2.22 -2.46
CA LEU A 98 4.32 1.21 -1.93
C LEU A 98 3.14 1.88 -1.21
N GLY A 99 3.42 2.87 -0.38
CA GLY A 99 2.38 3.66 0.29
C GLY A 99 1.50 4.41 -0.71
N LEU A 100 2.11 5.04 -1.73
CA LEU A 100 1.38 5.71 -2.82
C LEU A 100 0.52 4.74 -3.63
N SER A 101 1.02 3.54 -3.91
CA SER A 101 0.27 2.53 -4.66
C SER A 101 -0.95 2.05 -3.87
N TYR A 102 -0.82 1.85 -2.55
CA TYR A 102 -1.97 1.55 -1.69
C TYR A 102 -2.95 2.73 -1.60
N GLU A 103 -2.46 3.97 -1.53
CA GLU A 103 -3.30 5.18 -1.54
C GLU A 103 -4.13 5.26 -2.83
N SER A 104 -3.48 5.13 -3.98
CA SER A 104 -4.15 5.15 -5.30
C SER A 104 -5.13 3.99 -5.46
N ASN A 105 -4.82 2.82 -4.88
CA ASN A 105 -5.73 1.67 -4.84
C ASN A 105 -6.83 1.80 -3.76
N ARG A 106 -7.01 2.99 -3.17
CA ARG A 106 -8.00 3.30 -2.11
C ARG A 106 -7.89 2.45 -0.85
N ASN A 107 -6.76 1.77 -0.65
CA ASN A 107 -6.49 1.01 0.56
C ASN A 107 -5.79 1.91 1.59
N PHE A 108 -6.53 2.88 2.11
CA PHE A 108 -5.99 3.93 2.99
C PHE A 108 -5.46 3.36 4.32
N SER A 109 -6.05 2.28 4.82
CA SER A 109 -5.53 1.58 6.00
C SER A 109 -4.11 1.03 5.79
N LYS A 110 -3.87 0.26 4.71
CA LYS A 110 -2.53 -0.27 4.41
C LYS A 110 -1.55 0.84 4.07
N ALA A 111 -1.96 1.82 3.26
CA ALA A 111 -1.12 2.97 2.94
C ALA A 111 -0.65 3.70 4.22
N THR A 112 -1.55 3.88 5.20
CA THR A 112 -1.23 4.54 6.48
C THR A 112 -0.20 3.74 7.25
N SER A 113 -0.33 2.42 7.28
CA SER A 113 0.63 1.53 7.94
C SER A 113 2.02 1.64 7.31
N ILE A 114 2.12 1.60 5.98
CA ILE A 114 3.39 1.72 5.25
C ILE A 114 4.05 3.08 5.51
N PHE A 115 3.30 4.18 5.41
CA PHE A 115 3.86 5.50 5.67
C PHE A 115 4.28 5.70 7.12
N LYS A 116 3.55 5.14 8.10
CA LYS A 116 3.98 5.15 9.51
C LYS A 116 5.29 4.40 9.70
N SER A 117 5.41 3.20 9.12
CA SER A 117 6.63 2.41 9.16
C SER A 117 7.81 3.08 8.46
N TYR A 118 7.56 3.90 7.45
CA TYR A 118 8.61 4.68 6.78
C TYR A 118 9.01 5.91 7.61
N ALA A 119 8.03 6.63 8.19
CA ALA A 119 8.26 7.79 9.05
C ALA A 119 8.98 7.48 10.37
N SER A 120 8.92 6.22 10.84
CA SER A 120 9.66 5.77 12.02
C SER A 120 11.14 5.45 11.74
N GLN A 121 11.57 5.46 10.48
CA GLN A 121 12.97 5.26 10.11
C GLN A 121 13.76 6.57 10.22
N ASP A 122 15.08 6.45 10.08
CA ASP A 122 15.94 7.61 9.94
C ASP A 122 15.76 8.22 8.54
N ILE A 123 14.95 9.28 8.48
CA ILE A 123 14.60 10.00 7.27
C ILE A 123 14.59 11.50 7.55
N GLU A 124 14.79 12.28 6.49
CA GLU A 124 14.74 13.73 6.52
C GLU A 124 13.50 14.29 7.26
N PRO A 125 13.67 15.22 8.23
CA PRO A 125 12.57 15.78 9.02
C PRO A 125 11.44 16.38 8.17
N ARG A 126 11.80 17.01 7.04
CA ARG A 126 10.84 17.57 6.09
C ARG A 126 9.97 16.46 5.46
N LEU A 127 10.59 15.36 5.03
CA LEU A 127 9.86 14.22 4.48
C LEU A 127 8.97 13.57 5.53
N ARG A 128 9.45 13.43 6.77
CA ARG A 128 8.65 12.90 7.89
C ARG A 128 7.39 13.73 8.11
N THR A 129 7.52 15.06 8.09
CA THR A 129 6.39 15.98 8.24
C THR A 129 5.37 15.81 7.11
N GLU A 130 5.83 15.70 5.87
CA GLU A 130 4.99 15.45 4.70
C GLU A 130 4.24 14.11 4.81
N LEU A 131 4.92 13.04 5.23
CA LEU A 131 4.31 11.74 5.46
C LEU A 131 3.23 11.82 6.56
N HIS A 132 3.47 12.54 7.65
CA HIS A 132 2.45 12.74 8.69
C HIS A 132 1.23 13.52 8.20
N ALA A 133 1.43 14.55 7.38
CA ALA A 133 0.32 15.29 6.76
C ALA A 133 -0.52 14.36 5.86
N ARG A 134 0.15 13.55 5.02
CA ARG A 134 -0.51 12.56 4.17
C ARG A 134 -1.24 11.47 4.95
N ILE A 135 -0.64 10.94 6.01
CA ILE A 135 -1.28 9.97 6.92
C ILE A 135 -2.59 10.54 7.51
N ARG A 136 -2.58 11.81 7.93
CA ARG A 136 -3.77 12.49 8.46
C ARG A 136 -4.87 12.58 7.40
N ASP A 137 -4.54 12.97 6.18
CA ASP A 137 -5.50 13.05 5.07
C ASP A 137 -6.09 11.67 4.74
N MET A 138 -5.27 10.63 4.64
CA MET A 138 -5.75 9.28 4.37
C MET A 138 -6.64 8.73 5.49
N THR A 139 -6.31 9.02 6.76
CA THR A 139 -7.15 8.64 7.89
C THR A 139 -8.54 9.29 7.76
N LYS A 140 -8.60 10.56 7.35
CA LYS A 140 -9.87 11.26 7.08
C LYS A 140 -10.63 10.63 5.90
N LYS A 141 -9.94 10.24 4.82
CA LYS A 141 -10.55 9.53 3.68
C LYS A 141 -11.12 8.17 4.09
N GLN A 142 -10.38 7.40 4.91
CA GLN A 142 -10.85 6.12 5.46
C GLN A 142 -12.13 6.33 6.28
N PHE A 143 -12.14 7.28 7.23
CA PHE A 143 -13.34 7.55 8.01
C PHE A 143 -14.54 7.96 7.14
N ARG A 144 -14.33 8.76 6.10
CA ARG A 144 -15.39 9.12 5.16
C ARG A 144 -15.95 7.92 4.41
N MET A 145 -15.09 6.97 4.02
CA MET A 145 -15.52 5.72 3.39
C MET A 145 -16.32 4.85 4.35
N ASP A 146 -15.82 4.65 5.57
CA ASP A 146 -16.48 3.83 6.59
C ASP A 146 -17.86 4.40 6.96
N ILE A 147 -17.97 5.73 7.09
CA ILE A 147 -19.26 6.40 7.34
C ILE A 147 -20.20 6.17 6.17
N ARG A 148 -19.74 6.37 4.92
CA ARG A 148 -20.57 6.19 3.73
C ARG A 148 -21.08 4.76 3.62
N GLU A 149 -20.20 3.77 3.78
CA GLU A 149 -20.58 2.36 3.74
C GLU A 149 -21.65 2.03 4.78
N ARG A 150 -21.48 2.49 6.01
CA ARG A 150 -22.46 2.30 7.09
C ARG A 150 -23.80 2.98 6.78
N LEU A 151 -23.79 4.22 6.30
CA LEU A 151 -25.02 4.91 5.91
C LEU A 151 -25.77 4.15 4.81
N THR A 152 -25.06 3.71 3.76
CA THR A 152 -25.67 2.90 2.69
C THR A 152 -26.21 1.57 3.22
N SER A 153 -25.56 0.94 4.21
CA SER A 153 -26.08 -0.29 4.83
C SER A 153 -27.36 -0.05 5.63
N LEU A 154 -27.48 1.12 6.29
CA LEU A 154 -28.68 1.51 7.03
C LEU A 154 -29.85 1.82 6.10
N GLU A 155 -29.60 2.51 4.99
CA GLU A 155 -30.63 2.81 3.96
C GLU A 155 -31.18 1.55 3.30
N ARG A 156 -30.36 0.51 3.14
CA ARG A 156 -30.80 -0.81 2.65
C ARG A 156 -31.52 -1.64 3.71
N GLY A 157 -31.39 -1.27 4.97
CA GLY A 157 -32.07 -1.93 6.08
C GLY A 157 -33.59 -1.72 6.02
N LYS A 158 -34.34 -2.61 6.67
CA LYS A 158 -35.78 -2.40 6.84
C LYS A 158 -35.97 -1.16 7.72
N PRO A 159 -36.74 -0.15 7.28
CA PRO A 159 -36.98 1.04 8.10
C PRO A 159 -37.61 0.60 9.41
N ILE A 160 -37.03 1.05 10.52
CA ILE A 160 -37.58 0.83 11.84
C ILE A 160 -38.88 1.64 11.91
N LYS A 161 -40.02 0.96 12.03
CA LYS A 161 -41.28 1.65 12.32
C LYS A 161 -41.19 2.21 13.73
N THR A 162 -41.19 3.52 13.84
CA THR A 162 -41.26 4.23 15.12
C THR A 162 -42.55 5.03 15.19
N GLU A 163 -42.99 5.35 16.40
CA GLU A 163 -44.07 6.32 16.56
C GLU A 163 -43.60 7.73 16.13
N PRO A 164 -44.53 8.64 15.76
CA PRO A 164 -44.19 10.03 15.49
C PRO A 164 -43.39 10.66 16.62
N ASN A 165 -42.49 11.59 16.27
CA ASN A 165 -41.63 12.32 17.20
C ASN A 165 -40.70 11.45 18.06
N THR A 166 -40.38 10.24 17.59
CA THR A 166 -39.42 9.36 18.25
C THR A 166 -38.01 9.60 17.72
N VAL A 167 -37.04 9.81 18.61
CA VAL A 167 -35.62 10.00 18.30
C VAL A 167 -34.81 8.94 19.04
N ALA A 168 -33.97 8.22 18.29
CA ALA A 168 -33.00 7.31 18.87
C ALA A 168 -31.70 8.05 19.17
N VAL A 169 -31.20 7.98 20.41
CA VAL A 169 -29.86 8.46 20.75
C VAL A 169 -28.94 7.26 20.94
N LEU A 170 -28.07 7.05 19.98
CA LEU A 170 -27.14 5.92 19.99
C LEU A 170 -25.91 6.25 20.84
N TYR A 171 -25.46 5.28 21.64
CA TYR A 171 -24.15 5.36 22.25
C TYR A 171 -23.07 5.44 21.17
N PHE A 172 -22.22 6.47 21.28
CA PHE A 172 -21.08 6.60 20.38
C PHE A 172 -20.12 5.43 20.63
N ARG A 173 -19.80 4.70 19.56
CA ARG A 173 -18.76 3.66 19.62
C ARG A 173 -17.39 4.33 19.49
N ASN A 174 -16.49 4.01 20.41
CA ASN A 174 -15.09 4.41 20.27
C ASN A 174 -14.45 3.67 19.09
N LEU A 175 -14.07 4.41 18.05
CA LEU A 175 -13.38 3.87 16.87
C LEU A 175 -11.87 4.16 16.91
N SER A 176 -11.39 4.80 17.97
CA SER A 176 -9.96 5.10 18.15
C SER A 176 -9.24 3.95 18.87
N GLN A 177 -7.91 4.04 18.93
CA GLN A 177 -7.08 3.15 19.76
C GLN A 177 -7.05 3.59 21.24
N TRP A 178 -7.66 4.72 21.58
CA TRP A 178 -7.60 5.31 22.92
C TRP A 178 -8.84 4.91 23.71
N GLU A 179 -8.76 3.81 24.44
CA GLU A 179 -9.89 3.28 25.22
C GLU A 179 -10.41 4.29 26.26
N GLU A 180 -9.54 5.18 26.73
CA GLU A 180 -9.80 6.27 27.67
C GLU A 180 -10.90 7.24 27.20
N LEU A 181 -11.17 7.33 25.89
CA LEU A 181 -12.23 8.18 25.35
C LEU A 181 -13.64 7.56 25.52
N THR A 182 -13.73 6.26 25.81
CA THR A 182 -15.01 5.54 25.86
C THR A 182 -15.98 6.11 26.90
N PRO A 183 -15.56 6.46 28.13
CA PRO A 183 -16.44 7.12 29.10
C PRO A 183 -16.97 8.47 28.60
N ILE A 184 -16.13 9.28 27.95
CA ILE A 184 -16.53 10.59 27.40
C ILE A 184 -17.64 10.41 26.36
N LEU A 185 -17.46 9.44 25.45
CA LEU A 185 -18.44 9.12 24.43
C LEU A 185 -19.80 8.69 25.01
N LYS A 186 -19.81 7.94 26.12
CA LYS A 186 -21.04 7.62 26.85
C LYS A 186 -21.67 8.87 27.46
N GLY A 187 -20.87 9.70 28.13
CA GLY A 187 -21.35 10.95 28.74
C GLY A 187 -21.94 11.93 27.73
N VAL A 188 -21.39 12.03 26.52
CA VAL A 188 -21.96 12.86 25.44
C VAL A 188 -23.32 12.31 25.00
N ALA A 189 -23.46 10.99 24.85
CA ALA A 189 -24.75 10.38 24.52
C ALA A 189 -25.79 10.63 25.63
N GLU A 190 -25.39 10.46 26.89
CA GLU A 190 -26.26 10.75 28.04
C GLU A 190 -26.70 12.21 28.11
N LEU A 191 -25.79 13.15 27.83
CA LEU A 191 -26.10 14.58 27.80
C LEU A 191 -27.10 14.92 26.69
N ILE A 192 -26.92 14.36 25.50
CA ILE A 192 -27.87 14.52 24.39
C ILE A 192 -29.23 13.94 24.76
N THR A 193 -29.26 12.74 25.36
CA THR A 193 -30.49 12.10 25.81
C THR A 193 -31.21 12.94 26.86
N ALA A 194 -30.49 13.49 27.83
CA ALA A 194 -31.04 14.31 28.89
C ALA A 194 -31.64 15.63 28.36
N GLU A 195 -30.96 16.31 27.44
CA GLU A 195 -31.47 17.55 26.85
C GLU A 195 -32.67 17.31 25.94
N LEU A 196 -32.61 16.30 25.08
CA LEU A 196 -33.74 15.95 24.21
C LEU A 196 -34.95 15.44 25.00
N GLY A 197 -34.73 14.77 26.13
CA GLY A 197 -35.79 14.31 27.03
C GLY A 197 -36.61 15.44 27.68
N LYS A 198 -36.11 16.69 27.69
CA LYS A 198 -36.88 17.85 28.20
C LYS A 198 -37.94 18.35 27.22
N VAL A 199 -37.89 17.92 25.95
CA VAL A 199 -38.84 18.36 24.92
C VAL A 199 -40.15 17.58 25.06
N GLN A 200 -41.21 18.25 25.53
CA GLN A 200 -42.50 17.63 25.94
C GLN A 200 -43.21 16.79 24.87
N ASN A 201 -42.83 16.94 23.58
CA ASN A 201 -43.43 16.22 22.45
C ASN A 201 -42.47 15.25 21.75
N LEU A 202 -41.29 15.01 22.32
CA LEU A 202 -40.29 14.09 21.78
C LEU A 202 -40.28 12.79 22.61
N ARG A 203 -40.19 11.64 21.94
CA ARG A 203 -39.97 10.34 22.59
C ARG A 203 -38.56 9.86 22.32
N MET A 204 -37.88 9.39 23.35
CA MET A 204 -36.52 8.87 23.26
C MET A 204 -36.53 7.34 23.22
N ILE A 205 -35.74 6.73 22.34
CA ILE A 205 -35.52 5.27 22.27
C ILE A 205 -34.04 4.90 22.16
#